data_AF-A0A7W1QEP6-F1
#
_entry.id   AF-A0A7W1QEP6-F1
#
_cell.length_a   1.000
_cell.length_b   1.000
_cell.length_c   1.000
_cell.angle_alpha   90.00
_cell.angle_beta   90.00
_cell.angle_gamma   90.00
#
_symmetry.space_group_name_H-M   'P 1'
#
loop_
_entity.id
_entity.type
_entity.pdbx_description
1 polymer ?
#
loop_
_entity_poly.entity_id
_entity_poly.type
_entity_poly.pdbx_seq_one_letter_code
_entity_poly.pdbx_strand_id
1 'polypeptide(L)'
;MEASEARSWLRCYRCWSTDLEVQVHYEGIHKIDAETGERAEAVDELQEAVVQCLECMHDQPHLGFHNGRVEPIEDRWERMIAGTPWVASCTVTVDAEAVETCSGPEAGDALSYAAFGDHGTREFFTHVRFHKHDGEKIVVHLLVELYARSPEEATQVLEEAARGQLAITSLAEESRPPAATGDDRH
;
A
#
# COMPACT_ATOMS: atom_id res chain seq x y z
N MET A 1 16.29 -32.47 9.01
CA MET A 1 16.54 -31.23 8.26
C MET A 1 15.16 -30.69 7.93
N GLU A 2 14.63 -29.83 8.79
CA GLU A 2 13.26 -29.32 8.74
C GLU A 2 13.05 -28.57 7.43
N ALA A 3 12.20 -29.13 6.57
CA ALA A 3 11.78 -28.54 5.30
C ALA A 3 10.29 -28.15 5.36
N SER A 4 9.78 -27.74 6.54
CA SER A 4 8.33 -27.66 6.82
C SER A 4 7.78 -26.25 7.07
N GLU A 5 8.60 -25.20 7.00
CA GLU A 5 8.20 -23.82 7.33
C GLU A 5 8.62 -22.83 6.22
N ALA A 6 8.29 -23.13 4.96
CA ALA A 6 8.38 -22.13 3.91
C ALA A 6 7.29 -21.05 4.14
N ARG A 7 7.55 -20.18 5.13
CA ARG A 7 7.09 -18.80 5.32
C ARG A 7 5.81 -18.45 4.56
N SER A 8 4.65 -18.74 5.15
CA SER A 8 3.32 -18.29 4.68
C SER A 8 3.25 -16.79 4.38
N TRP A 9 4.15 -15.98 4.94
CA TRP A 9 4.29 -14.56 4.64
C TRP A 9 5.05 -14.25 3.35
N LEU A 10 5.98 -15.10 2.89
CA LEU A 10 6.82 -14.88 1.70
C LEU A 10 6.17 -15.44 0.43
N ARG A 11 5.01 -14.91 0.08
CA ARG A 11 4.26 -15.25 -1.13
C ARG A 11 3.33 -14.11 -1.52
N CYS A 12 2.81 -14.17 -2.74
CA CYS A 12 1.81 -13.25 -3.22
C CYS A 12 0.53 -13.34 -2.38
N TYR A 13 0.06 -12.22 -1.83
CA TYR A 13 -1.20 -12.20 -1.05
C TYR A 13 -2.44 -12.31 -1.95
N ARG A 14 -2.31 -12.25 -3.28
CA ARG A 14 -3.45 -12.34 -4.21
C ARG A 14 -3.58 -13.71 -4.87
N CYS A 15 -2.47 -14.26 -5.34
CA CYS A 15 -2.44 -15.51 -6.12
C CYS A 15 -1.57 -16.60 -5.53
N TRP A 16 -0.96 -16.38 -4.35
CA TRP A 16 -0.11 -17.33 -3.63
C TRP A 16 1.20 -17.73 -4.30
N SER A 17 1.49 -17.20 -5.48
CA SER A 17 2.76 -17.45 -6.14
C SER A 17 3.92 -17.05 -5.24
N THR A 18 4.97 -17.86 -5.29
CA THR A 18 6.27 -17.54 -4.68
C THR A 18 7.22 -16.91 -5.71
N ASP A 19 6.76 -16.72 -6.94
CA ASP A 19 7.48 -16.04 -8.00
C ASP A 19 7.40 -14.51 -7.78
N LEU A 20 8.29 -14.05 -6.92
CA LEU A 20 8.40 -12.66 -6.47
C LEU A 20 9.72 -12.06 -6.97
N GLU A 21 9.65 -10.84 -7.47
CA GLU A 21 10.80 -9.99 -7.78
C GLU A 21 10.88 -8.84 -6.79
N VAL A 22 12.10 -8.41 -6.45
CA VAL A 22 12.33 -7.14 -5.75
C VAL A 22 12.98 -6.15 -6.70
N GLN A 23 12.37 -4.99 -6.84
CA GLN A 23 12.90 -3.86 -7.59
C GLN A 23 13.46 -2.87 -6.58
N VAL A 24 14.77 -2.62 -6.63
CA VAL A 24 15.48 -1.75 -5.68
C VAL A 24 16.04 -0.54 -6.41
N HIS A 25 15.64 0.64 -5.96
CA HIS A 25 16.10 1.94 -6.44
C HIS A 25 16.95 2.58 -5.36
N TYR A 26 18.18 2.95 -5.71
CA TYR A 26 19.08 3.72 -4.85
C TYR A 26 19.17 5.14 -5.40
N GLU A 27 18.70 6.10 -4.62
CA GLU A 27 18.88 7.52 -4.90
C GLU A 27 19.92 8.09 -3.94
N GLY A 28 21.12 8.37 -4.45
CA GLY A 28 22.20 8.99 -3.68
C GLY A 28 22.24 10.51 -3.91
N ILE A 29 22.25 11.29 -2.84
CA ILE A 29 22.54 12.72 -2.88
C ILE A 29 24.04 12.89 -2.71
N HIS A 30 24.71 13.38 -3.75
CA HIS A 30 26.15 13.64 -3.72
C HIS A 30 26.42 15.13 -3.80
N LYS A 31 27.41 15.61 -3.05
CA LYS A 31 28.01 16.93 -3.34
C LYS A 31 28.76 16.85 -4.67
N ILE A 32 28.85 17.98 -5.36
CA ILE A 32 29.67 18.13 -6.55
C ILE A 32 30.86 19.02 -6.20
N ASP A 33 32.06 18.60 -6.60
CA ASP A 33 33.23 19.46 -6.57
C ASP A 33 33.04 20.60 -7.58
N ALA A 34 33.08 21.84 -7.10
CA ALA A 34 32.78 23.01 -7.93
C ALA A 34 33.88 23.35 -8.95
N GLU A 35 35.12 22.85 -8.75
CA GLU A 35 36.25 23.12 -9.64
C GLU A 35 36.38 22.04 -10.72
N THR A 36 36.15 20.77 -10.37
CA THR A 36 36.31 19.63 -11.30
C THR A 36 34.99 19.16 -11.91
N GLY A 37 33.87 19.43 -11.24
CA GLY A 37 32.55 18.89 -11.60
C GLY A 37 32.37 17.41 -11.27
N GLU A 38 33.32 16.78 -10.57
CA GLU A 38 33.24 15.37 -10.17
C GLU A 38 32.36 15.18 -8.93
N ARG A 39 31.87 13.96 -8.74
CA ARG A 39 31.11 13.58 -7.53
C ARG A 39 32.05 13.61 -6.32
N ALA A 40 31.67 14.39 -5.31
CA ALA A 40 32.30 14.40 -3.99
C ALA A 40 31.57 13.44 -3.03
N GLU A 41 31.76 13.65 -1.73
CA GLU A 41 31.19 12.82 -0.65
C GLU A 41 29.66 12.67 -0.77
N ALA A 42 29.18 11.44 -0.52
CA ALA A 42 27.76 11.15 -0.39
C ALA A 42 27.20 11.85 0.85
N VAL A 43 26.12 12.61 0.66
CA VAL A 43 25.43 13.35 1.72
C VAL A 43 24.29 12.51 2.29
N ASP A 44 23.58 11.79 1.43
CA ASP A 44 22.40 11.00 1.79
C ASP A 44 22.18 9.87 0.78
N GLU A 45 21.53 8.80 1.20
CA GLU A 45 21.15 7.67 0.35
C GLU A 45 19.74 7.20 0.72
N LEU A 46 18.82 7.33 -0.23
CA LEU A 46 17.46 6.79 -0.12
C LEU A 46 17.42 5.44 -0.85
N GLN A 47 17.00 4.39 -0.14
CA GLN A 47 16.70 3.10 -0.74
C GLN A 47 15.18 2.94 -0.82
N GLU A 48 14.65 2.89 -2.03
CA GLU A 48 13.27 2.49 -2.27
C GLU A 48 13.25 1.06 -2.83
N ALA A 49 12.33 0.24 -2.33
CA ALA A 49 12.17 -1.11 -2.81
C ALA A 49 10.70 -1.50 -2.88
N VAL A 50 10.34 -2.20 -3.95
CA VAL A 50 9.01 -2.79 -4.15
C VAL A 50 9.18 -4.28 -4.41
N VAL A 51 8.41 -5.10 -3.70
CA VAL A 51 8.31 -6.53 -4.00
C VAL A 51 7.08 -6.74 -4.86
N GLN A 52 7.23 -7.37 -6.02
CA GLN A 52 6.15 -7.58 -6.99
C GLN A 52 6.00 -9.08 -7.31
N CYS A 53 4.77 -9.55 -7.47
CA CYS A 53 4.50 -10.89 -7.95
C CYS A 53 4.54 -10.93 -9.48
N LEU A 54 5.36 -11.82 -10.04
CA LEU A 54 5.53 -11.94 -11.50
C LEU A 54 4.35 -12.62 -12.20
N GLU A 55 3.54 -13.40 -11.47
CA GLU A 55 2.37 -14.05 -12.06
C GLU A 55 1.17 -13.10 -12.21
N CYS A 56 0.92 -12.26 -11.22
CA CYS A 56 -0.24 -11.36 -11.22
C CYS A 56 0.11 -9.87 -11.34
N MET A 57 1.40 -9.54 -11.43
CA MET A 57 1.94 -8.17 -11.56
C MET A 57 1.47 -7.20 -10.48
N HIS A 58 1.17 -7.70 -9.27
CA HIS A 58 0.81 -6.86 -8.13
C HIS A 58 1.98 -6.67 -7.19
N ASP A 59 2.07 -5.48 -6.64
CA ASP A 59 2.98 -5.17 -5.55
C ASP A 59 2.53 -5.88 -4.26
N GLN A 60 3.48 -6.18 -3.39
CA GLN A 60 3.32 -6.96 -2.18
C GLN A 60 3.60 -6.07 -0.96
N PRO A 61 2.63 -5.24 -0.53
CA PRO A 61 2.85 -4.23 0.50
C PRO A 61 2.98 -4.82 1.91
N HIS A 62 2.80 -6.13 2.08
CA HIS A 62 3.17 -6.87 3.29
C HIS A 62 4.64 -7.31 3.34
N LEU A 63 5.42 -7.02 2.29
CA LEU A 63 6.83 -7.37 2.19
C LEU A 63 7.68 -6.11 2.06
N GLY A 64 8.67 -5.99 2.95
CA GLY A 64 9.72 -4.97 2.88
C GLY A 64 11.04 -5.56 2.40
N PHE A 65 11.99 -4.71 2.02
CA PHE A 65 13.36 -5.12 1.66
C PHE A 65 14.39 -4.32 2.46
N HIS A 66 15.07 -5.01 3.37
CA HIS A 66 16.04 -4.41 4.28
C HIS A 66 17.32 -5.25 4.32
N ASN A 67 18.49 -4.58 4.31
CA ASN A 67 19.80 -5.24 4.40
C ASN A 67 19.99 -6.41 3.43
N GLY A 68 19.51 -6.26 2.19
CA GLY A 68 19.63 -7.29 1.16
C GLY A 68 18.65 -8.45 1.30
N ARG A 69 17.59 -8.32 2.11
CA ARG A 69 16.63 -9.40 2.40
C ARG A 69 15.18 -8.92 2.39
N VAL A 70 14.30 -9.76 1.85
CA VAL A 70 12.85 -9.59 2.00
C VAL A 70 12.40 -10.01 3.40
N GLU A 71 11.63 -9.15 4.06
CA GLU A 71 11.13 -9.33 5.42
C GLU A 71 9.62 -9.02 5.49
N PRO A 72 8.86 -9.68 6.38
CA PRO A 72 7.45 -9.37 6.55
C PRO A 72 7.30 -8.02 7.25
N ILE A 73 6.31 -7.24 6.83
CA ILE A 73 5.88 -6.04 7.53
C ILE A 73 4.83 -6.49 8.56
N GLU A 74 5.21 -6.54 9.85
CA GLU A 74 4.47 -7.22 10.93
C GLU A 74 3.00 -6.79 11.06
N ASP A 75 2.69 -5.50 10.92
CA ASP A 75 1.33 -4.95 10.98
C ASP A 75 0.47 -5.28 9.73
N ARG A 76 1.10 -5.69 8.63
CA ARG A 76 0.44 -5.90 7.33
C ARG A 76 0.34 -7.37 6.97
N TRP A 77 1.39 -8.16 7.16
CA TRP A 77 1.41 -9.52 6.62
C TRP A 77 0.33 -10.42 7.20
N GLU A 78 0.08 -10.37 8.52
CA GLU A 78 -0.98 -11.21 9.11
C GLU A 78 -2.32 -10.87 8.50
N ARG A 79 -2.59 -9.58 8.35
CA ARG A 79 -3.83 -9.05 7.79
C ARG A 79 -3.99 -9.41 6.32
N MET A 80 -2.95 -9.21 5.52
CA MET A 80 -3.00 -9.45 4.07
C MET A 80 -2.99 -10.94 3.71
N ILE A 81 -2.37 -11.79 4.52
CA ILE A 81 -2.26 -13.23 4.25
C ILE A 81 -3.37 -14.03 4.92
N ALA A 82 -3.73 -13.73 6.17
CA ALA A 82 -4.76 -14.46 6.90
C ALA A 82 -6.15 -13.82 6.81
N GLY A 83 -6.24 -12.56 6.39
CA GLY A 83 -7.51 -11.86 6.20
C GLY A 83 -8.23 -12.20 4.89
N THR A 84 -9.43 -11.64 4.76
CA THR A 84 -10.25 -11.64 3.55
C THR A 84 -10.30 -10.22 2.98
N PRO A 85 -10.60 -10.04 1.68
CA PRO A 85 -10.79 -8.72 1.12
C PRO A 85 -12.11 -8.10 1.59
N TRP A 86 -12.05 -6.84 1.98
CA TRP A 86 -13.17 -5.99 2.37
C TRP A 86 -13.27 -4.83 1.42
N VAL A 87 -14.49 -4.48 1.03
CA VAL A 87 -14.77 -3.34 0.15
C VAL A 87 -15.56 -2.30 0.93
N ALA A 88 -14.96 -1.12 1.07
CA ALA A 88 -15.57 0.05 1.70
C ALA A 88 -15.97 1.09 0.65
N SER A 89 -17.21 1.58 0.74
CA SER A 89 -17.59 2.83 0.10
C SER A 89 -17.48 3.93 1.14
N CYS A 90 -16.55 4.86 0.96
CA CYS A 90 -16.28 5.89 1.95
C CYS A 90 -16.06 7.27 1.33
N THR A 91 -16.05 8.28 2.18
CA THR A 91 -15.58 9.62 1.86
C THR A 91 -14.49 10.04 2.81
N VAL A 92 -13.45 10.69 2.29
CA VAL A 92 -12.46 11.39 3.12
C VAL A 92 -12.48 12.86 2.76
N THR A 93 -12.67 13.71 3.77
CA THR A 93 -12.60 15.17 3.60
C THR A 93 -11.23 15.66 4.01
N VAL A 94 -10.51 16.26 3.06
CA VAL A 94 -9.13 16.75 3.22
C VAL A 94 -9.05 18.23 2.88
N ASP A 95 -8.00 18.91 3.33
CA ASP A 95 -7.71 20.28 2.91
C ASP A 95 -7.26 20.29 1.45
N ALA A 96 -7.72 21.29 0.68
CA ALA A 96 -7.43 21.37 -0.76
C ALA A 96 -5.92 21.51 -1.04
N GLU A 97 -5.17 22.13 -0.13
CA GLU A 97 -3.70 22.26 -0.22
C GLU A 97 -2.96 20.94 -0.07
N ALA A 98 -3.61 19.90 0.49
CA ALA A 98 -3.03 18.56 0.61
C ALA A 98 -3.18 17.74 -0.68
N VAL A 99 -3.93 18.21 -1.67
CA VAL A 99 -4.13 17.54 -2.97
C VAL A 99 -3.25 18.21 -4.01
N GLU A 100 -2.27 17.46 -4.52
CA GLU A 100 -1.34 17.97 -5.55
C GLU A 100 -2.05 18.30 -6.86
N THR A 101 -2.89 17.38 -7.35
CA THR A 101 -3.73 17.59 -8.52
C THR A 101 -5.05 16.83 -8.38
N CYS A 102 -6.14 17.45 -8.86
CA CYS A 102 -7.47 16.82 -8.92
C CYS A 102 -7.93 16.57 -10.36
N SER A 103 -7.04 16.73 -11.35
CA SER A 103 -7.37 16.53 -12.76
C SER A 103 -6.25 15.84 -13.55
N GLY A 104 -6.63 15.20 -14.66
CA GLY A 104 -5.69 14.45 -15.49
C GLY A 104 -5.47 13.01 -15.00
N PRO A 105 -4.55 12.26 -15.64
CA PRO A 105 -4.31 10.85 -15.36
C PRO A 105 -3.86 10.57 -13.92
N GLU A 106 -3.13 11.49 -13.31
CA GLU A 106 -2.53 11.36 -11.97
C GLU A 106 -3.51 11.75 -10.83
N ALA A 107 -4.68 12.29 -11.16
CA ALA A 107 -5.64 12.77 -10.18
C ALA A 107 -6.12 11.68 -9.22
N GLY A 108 -6.29 10.46 -9.71
CA GLY A 108 -6.70 9.32 -8.90
C GLY A 108 -5.71 9.05 -7.76
N ASP A 109 -4.43 9.02 -8.09
CA ASP A 109 -3.36 8.73 -7.13
C ASP A 109 -3.14 9.89 -6.17
N ALA A 110 -3.14 11.13 -6.67
CA ALA A 110 -3.02 12.32 -5.84
C ALA A 110 -4.16 12.44 -4.82
N LEU A 111 -5.41 12.16 -5.24
CA LEU A 111 -6.57 12.17 -4.34
C LEU A 111 -6.55 10.99 -3.37
N SER A 112 -6.07 9.81 -3.79
CA SER A 112 -5.93 8.63 -2.92
C SER A 112 -4.84 8.85 -1.86
N TYR A 113 -3.73 9.45 -2.24
CA TYR A 113 -2.63 9.83 -1.34
C TYR A 113 -3.04 10.93 -0.37
N ALA A 114 -3.79 11.94 -0.83
CA ALA A 114 -4.33 12.95 0.04
C ALA A 114 -5.30 12.34 1.07
N ALA A 115 -6.12 11.37 0.66
CA ALA A 115 -7.09 10.71 1.54
C ALA A 115 -6.44 9.74 2.55
N PHE A 116 -5.50 8.90 2.13
CA PHE A 116 -4.99 7.76 2.92
C PHE A 116 -3.46 7.62 2.96
N GLY A 117 -2.71 8.57 2.40
CA GLY A 117 -1.25 8.50 2.31
C GLY A 117 -0.77 7.28 1.51
N ASP A 118 0.34 6.67 1.95
CA ASP A 118 0.90 5.48 1.32
C ASP A 118 -0.04 4.28 1.37
N HIS A 119 -0.94 4.20 2.37
CA HIS A 119 -1.95 3.15 2.37
C HIS A 119 -2.86 3.28 1.14
N GLY A 120 -3.26 4.50 0.78
CA GLY A 120 -4.14 4.74 -0.37
C GLY A 120 -3.53 4.40 -1.73
N THR A 121 -2.20 4.50 -1.87
CA THR A 121 -1.50 4.34 -3.14
C THR A 121 -0.72 3.03 -3.27
N ARG A 122 -0.29 2.44 -2.15
CA ARG A 122 0.59 1.27 -2.15
C ARG A 122 -0.03 0.03 -1.49
N GLU A 123 -1.01 0.20 -0.61
CA GLU A 123 -1.56 -0.91 0.17
C GLU A 123 -3.00 -1.27 -0.19
N PHE A 124 -3.85 -0.26 -0.31
CA PHE A 124 -5.25 -0.40 -0.67
C PHE A 124 -5.40 -0.42 -2.20
N PHE A 125 -6.41 -1.16 -2.66
CA PHE A 125 -6.93 -0.96 -4.01
C PHE A 125 -7.93 0.20 -3.95
N THR A 126 -7.42 1.40 -4.17
CA THR A 126 -8.23 2.62 -4.10
C THR A 126 -8.77 2.99 -5.47
N HIS A 127 -10.07 3.27 -5.54
CA HIS A 127 -10.71 3.82 -6.73
C HIS A 127 -11.48 5.10 -6.37
N VAL A 128 -10.96 6.24 -6.82
CA VAL A 128 -11.62 7.54 -6.68
C VAL A 128 -12.78 7.62 -7.66
N ARG A 129 -14.01 7.73 -7.16
CA ARG A 129 -15.21 7.75 -8.01
C ARG A 129 -15.49 9.12 -8.65
N PHE A 130 -14.92 10.21 -8.13
CA PHE A 130 -15.74 11.20 -7.42
C PHE A 130 -14.96 12.12 -6.49
N HIS A 131 -14.81 13.42 -6.78
CA HIS A 131 -14.48 14.41 -5.74
C HIS A 131 -15.34 15.67 -5.90
N LYS A 132 -15.47 16.43 -4.81
CA LYS A 132 -16.18 17.72 -4.78
C LYS A 132 -15.35 18.71 -3.97
N HIS A 133 -15.33 19.95 -4.42
CA HIS A 133 -14.76 21.05 -3.65
C HIS A 133 -15.83 21.64 -2.73
N ASP A 134 -15.48 21.84 -1.47
CA ASP A 134 -16.30 22.47 -0.45
C ASP A 134 -15.47 23.54 0.27
N GLY A 135 -15.50 24.76 -0.27
CA GLY A 135 -14.63 25.85 0.18
C GLY A 135 -13.15 25.50 0.01
N GLU A 136 -12.40 25.52 1.11
CA GLU A 136 -10.97 25.17 1.18
C GLU A 136 -10.73 23.67 1.35
N LYS A 137 -11.79 22.84 1.25
CA LYS A 137 -11.73 21.40 1.41
C LYS A 137 -12.11 20.66 0.14
N ILE A 138 -11.67 19.42 0.04
CA ILE A 138 -12.06 18.47 -0.99
C ILE A 138 -12.66 17.23 -0.32
N VAL A 139 -13.87 16.87 -0.72
CA VAL A 139 -14.54 15.64 -0.32
C VAL A 139 -14.28 14.60 -1.40
N VAL A 140 -13.42 13.63 -1.10
CA VAL A 140 -13.07 12.54 -2.01
C VAL A 140 -13.98 11.36 -1.73
N HIS A 141 -14.68 10.87 -2.76
CA HIS A 141 -15.54 9.69 -2.68
C HIS A 141 -14.79 8.48 -3.25
N LEU A 142 -14.54 7.48 -2.42
CA LEU A 142 -13.69 6.35 -2.76
C LEU A 142 -14.44 5.02 -2.62
N LEU A 143 -14.10 4.10 -3.51
CA LEU A 143 -14.23 2.67 -3.24
C LEU A 143 -12.84 2.18 -2.83
N VAL A 144 -12.71 1.60 -1.64
CA VAL A 144 -11.45 1.11 -1.10
C VAL A 144 -11.59 -0.38 -0.87
N GLU A 145 -10.73 -1.16 -1.49
CA GLU A 145 -10.54 -2.55 -1.12
C GLU A 145 -9.27 -2.70 -0.28
N LEU A 146 -9.39 -3.39 0.85
CA LEU A 146 -8.30 -3.73 1.75
C LEU A 146 -8.49 -5.13 2.30
N TYR A 147 -7.40 -5.77 2.70
CA TYR A 147 -7.50 -7.03 3.45
C TYR A 147 -7.66 -6.73 4.93
N ALA A 148 -8.50 -7.51 5.61
CA ALA A 148 -8.70 -7.51 7.05
C ALA A 148 -9.23 -8.86 7.56
N ARG A 149 -8.99 -9.18 8.82
CA ARG A 149 -9.48 -10.39 9.50
C ARG A 149 -10.92 -10.26 9.99
N SER A 150 -11.43 -9.04 10.06
CA SER A 150 -12.77 -8.72 10.57
C SER A 150 -13.25 -7.36 10.05
N PRO A 151 -14.56 -7.07 10.07
CA PRO A 151 -15.06 -5.73 9.73
C PRO A 151 -14.56 -4.66 10.70
N GLU A 152 -14.36 -5.01 11.98
CA GLU A 152 -13.79 -4.11 12.99
C GLU A 152 -12.35 -3.72 12.64
N GLU A 153 -11.51 -4.69 12.27
CA GLU A 153 -10.13 -4.42 11.84
C GLU A 153 -10.12 -3.64 10.52
N ALA A 154 -10.99 -3.95 9.55
CA ALA A 154 -11.09 -3.18 8.31
C ALA A 154 -11.45 -1.70 8.59
N THR A 155 -12.38 -1.47 9.51
CA THR A 155 -12.77 -0.13 9.94
C THR A 155 -11.59 0.59 10.60
N GLN A 156 -10.91 -0.07 11.54
CA GLN A 156 -9.76 0.49 12.25
C GLN A 156 -8.64 0.88 11.28
N VAL A 157 -8.29 0.00 10.32
CA VAL A 157 -7.25 0.28 9.33
C VAL A 157 -7.60 1.49 8.47
N LEU A 158 -8.87 1.64 8.05
CA LEU A 158 -9.32 2.81 7.30
C LEU A 158 -9.27 4.09 8.15
N GLU A 159 -9.67 4.02 9.42
CA GLU A 159 -9.66 5.15 10.35
C GLU A 159 -8.24 5.62 10.67
N GLU A 160 -7.31 4.68 10.89
CA GLU A 160 -5.90 4.99 11.16
C GLU A 160 -5.18 5.55 9.93
N ALA A 161 -5.52 5.06 8.73
CA ALA A 161 -4.92 5.53 7.49
C ALA A 161 -5.47 6.89 7.02
N ALA A 162 -6.71 7.25 7.40
CA ALA A 162 -7.35 8.45 6.92
C ALA A 162 -6.62 9.72 7.39
N ARG A 163 -6.19 10.55 6.43
CA ARG A 163 -5.51 11.83 6.71
C ARG A 163 -6.48 12.99 6.96
N GLY A 164 -7.78 12.73 6.87
CA GLY A 164 -8.85 13.68 7.02
C GLY A 164 -10.09 13.05 7.62
N GLN A 165 -11.23 13.76 7.58
CA GLN A 165 -12.46 13.23 8.15
C GLN A 165 -13.01 12.09 7.30
N LEU A 166 -12.93 10.87 7.80
CA LEU A 166 -13.48 9.66 7.20
C LEU A 166 -14.97 9.51 7.52
N ALA A 167 -15.76 9.11 6.52
CA ALA A 167 -17.10 8.56 6.71
C ALA A 167 -17.29 7.31 5.85
N ILE A 168 -17.45 6.16 6.50
CA ILE A 168 -17.73 4.88 5.83
C ILE A 168 -19.24 4.77 5.62
N THR A 169 -19.68 4.75 4.36
CA THR A 169 -21.10 4.62 3.99
C THR A 169 -21.53 3.15 3.96
N SER A 170 -20.63 2.26 3.56
CA SER A 170 -20.85 0.82 3.57
C SER A 170 -19.52 0.10 3.66
N LEU A 171 -19.53 -1.08 4.29
CA LEU A 171 -18.41 -1.99 4.39
C LEU A 171 -18.94 -3.42 4.20
N ALA A 172 -18.34 -4.17 3.28
CA ALA A 172 -18.74 -5.55 3.01
C ALA A 172 -17.52 -6.42 2.74
N GLU A 173 -17.55 -7.64 3.25
CA GLU A 173 -16.60 -8.67 2.85
C GLU A 173 -16.86 -9.06 1.39
N GLU A 174 -15.82 -9.11 0.58
CA GLU A 174 -15.93 -9.59 -0.78
C GLU A 174 -15.75 -11.10 -0.82
N SER A 175 -16.59 -11.79 -1.61
CA SER A 175 -16.62 -13.25 -1.72
C SER A 175 -15.44 -13.81 -2.54
N ARG A 176 -14.23 -13.38 -2.21
CA ARG A 176 -12.99 -14.04 -2.61
C ARG A 176 -12.48 -14.84 -1.42
N PRO A 177 -11.94 -16.06 -1.64
CA PRO A 177 -11.33 -16.80 -0.56
C PRO A 177 -10.24 -15.94 0.09
N PRO A 178 -10.00 -16.12 1.41
CA PRO A 178 -8.89 -15.46 2.08
C PRO A 178 -7.60 -15.72 1.32
N ALA A 179 -6.65 -14.81 1.59
CA ALA A 179 -5.23 -15.03 1.33
C ALA A 179 -4.91 -16.50 1.49
N ALA A 180 -5.24 -17.06 2.66
CA ALA A 180 -5.10 -18.45 3.02
C ALA A 180 -6.24 -19.43 2.68
N THR A 181 -6.12 -20.17 1.58
CA THR A 181 -6.81 -21.48 1.43
C THR A 181 -6.08 -22.56 2.26
N GLY A 182 -6.69 -22.94 3.37
CA GLY A 182 -6.16 -23.94 4.30
C GLY A 182 -6.11 -25.34 3.71
N ASP A 183 -4.93 -25.78 3.29
CA ASP A 183 -4.52 -27.20 3.39
C ASP A 183 -3.14 -27.35 4.08
N ASP A 184 -2.56 -26.26 4.58
CA ASP A 184 -1.45 -26.32 5.53
C ASP A 184 -2.01 -26.36 6.94
N ARG A 185 -2.08 -27.58 7.50
CA ARG A 185 -2.42 -27.79 8.91
C ARG A 185 -1.29 -27.23 9.76
N HIS A 186 -1.64 -26.28 10.63
CA HIS A 186 -0.84 -25.70 11.70
C HIS A 186 0.03 -26.70 12.47
#